data_AF-A0A2D4P5G8-F1
#
_entry.id   AF-A0A2D4P5G8-F1
#
_cell.length_a   1.000
_cell.length_b   1.000
_cell.length_c   1.000
_cell.angle_alpha   90.00
_cell.angle_beta   90.00
_cell.angle_gamma   90.00
#
_symmetry.space_group_name_H-M   'P 1'
#
loop_
_entity.id
_entity.type
_entity.pdbx_description
1 polymer ?
#
loop_
_entity_poly.entity_id
_entity_poly.type
_entity_poly.pdbx_seq_one_letter_code
_entity_poly.pdbx_strand_id
1 'polypeptide(L)'
;MPINCIALSFTNKAILAPMVRVGTLPMRLLALDYGADIVYCEELIDIKMLQCKRVVNESLGTVDFVAPNERVVFRTCEREKDRVVFQMGTADAERALAVAKLVYVSVRIYLL
;
A
#
# COMPACT_ATOMS: atom_id res chain seq x y z
N MET A 1 23.75 -5.39 15.86
CA MET A 1 23.70 -4.73 14.54
C MET A 1 22.50 -3.80 14.54
N PRO A 2 22.64 -2.48 14.32
CA PRO A 2 21.46 -1.65 14.16
C PRO A 2 20.77 -2.10 12.88
N ILE A 3 19.51 -2.52 13.02
CA ILE A 3 18.62 -2.75 11.89
C ILE A 3 18.47 -1.36 11.26
N ASN A 4 19.03 -1.16 10.08
CA ASN A 4 18.90 0.08 9.33
C ASN A 4 17.47 0.15 8.77
N CYS A 5 16.48 0.23 9.67
CA CYS A 5 15.11 0.57 9.35
C CYS A 5 15.15 2.04 8.96
N ILE A 6 15.26 2.33 7.66
CA ILE A 6 14.99 3.68 7.16
C ILE A 6 13.53 3.95 7.52
N ALA A 7 13.33 4.63 8.65
CA ALA A 7 12.02 5.06 9.08
C ALA A 7 11.52 6.08 8.07
N LEU A 8 10.29 5.88 7.59
CA LEU A 8 9.66 6.76 6.63
C LEU A 8 9.44 8.11 7.32
N SER A 9 10.18 9.14 6.89
CA SER A 9 10.14 10.49 7.47
C SER A 9 9.25 11.38 6.63
N PHE A 10 8.32 12.10 7.28
CA PHE A 10 7.32 12.95 6.64
C PHE A 10 7.74 14.43 6.56
N THR A 11 8.87 14.77 7.15
CA THR A 11 9.35 16.15 7.18
C THR A 11 9.93 16.55 5.82
N ASN A 12 9.43 17.65 5.26
CA ASN A 12 9.90 18.25 4.01
C ASN A 12 9.92 17.26 2.82
N LYS A 13 8.79 16.58 2.59
CA LYS A 13 8.62 15.57 1.54
C LYS A 13 7.59 15.99 0.49
N ALA A 14 7.86 15.64 -0.77
CA ALA A 14 6.87 15.66 -1.84
C ALA A 14 6.04 14.37 -1.77
N ILE A 15 4.75 14.50 -1.44
CA ILE A 15 3.87 13.36 -1.16
C ILE A 15 2.73 13.32 -2.18
N LEU A 16 2.55 12.18 -2.85
CA LEU A 16 1.34 11.92 -3.62
C LEU A 16 0.20 11.59 -2.64
N ALA A 17 -0.84 12.43 -2.63
CA ALA A 17 -2.02 12.26 -1.80
C ALA A 17 -2.87 11.04 -2.21
N PRO A 18 -3.64 10.45 -1.29
CA PRO A 18 -4.55 9.37 -1.61
C PRO A 18 -5.71 9.86 -2.48
N MET A 19 -5.94 9.17 -3.60
CA MET A 19 -7.01 9.50 -4.54
C MET A 19 -7.65 8.21 -5.05
N VAL A 20 -8.95 8.03 -4.77
CA VAL A 20 -9.69 6.85 -5.20
C VAL A 20 -9.67 6.74 -6.74
N ARG A 21 -9.44 5.53 -7.27
CA ARG A 21 -9.22 5.21 -8.70
C ARG A 21 -7.93 5.75 -9.32
N VAL A 22 -7.45 6.92 -8.90
CA VAL A 22 -6.22 7.53 -9.45
C VAL A 22 -4.97 6.89 -8.85
N GLY A 23 -4.96 6.64 -7.54
CA GLY A 23 -3.82 6.10 -6.77
C GLY A 23 -3.49 4.62 -6.98
N THR A 24 -3.75 4.07 -8.17
CA THR A 24 -3.36 2.71 -8.58
C THR A 24 -1.84 2.63 -8.83
N LEU A 25 -1.29 1.40 -8.94
CA LEU A 25 0.16 1.18 -9.07
C LEU A 25 0.83 2.04 -10.18
N PRO A 26 0.30 2.15 -11.42
CA PRO A 26 0.94 2.95 -12.46
C PRO A 26 1.13 4.42 -12.09
N MET A 27 0.12 5.04 -11.48
CA MET A 27 0.19 6.45 -11.08
C MET A 27 1.21 6.68 -9.96
N ARG A 28 1.29 5.75 -9.00
CA ARG A 28 2.26 5.82 -7.91
C ARG A 28 3.69 5.72 -8.44
N LEU A 29 3.95 4.76 -9.33
CA LEU A 29 5.27 4.62 -9.96
C LEU A 29 5.64 5.86 -10.79
N LEU A 30 4.67 6.42 -11.51
CA LEU A 30 4.89 7.66 -12.27
C LEU A 30 5.21 8.84 -11.36
N ALA A 31 4.53 8.99 -10.23
CA ALA A 31 4.84 10.02 -9.26
C ALA A 31 6.27 9.86 -8.69
N LEU A 32 6.70 8.62 -8.43
CA LEU A 32 8.08 8.34 -8.02
C LEU A 32 9.09 8.72 -9.12
N ASP A 33 8.77 8.51 -10.39
CA ASP A 33 9.61 8.94 -11.51
C ASP A 33 9.76 10.46 -11.60
N TYR A 34 8.71 11.21 -11.22
CA TYR A 34 8.73 12.67 -11.17
C TYR A 34 9.24 13.25 -9.84
N GLY A 35 9.82 12.41 -8.96
CA GLY A 35 10.48 12.87 -7.74
C GLY A 35 9.60 12.94 -6.50
N ALA A 36 8.47 12.24 -6.45
CA ALA A 36 7.75 12.04 -5.20
C ALA A 36 8.60 11.21 -4.21
N ASP A 37 8.67 11.65 -2.96
CA ASP A 37 9.34 10.93 -1.88
C ASP A 37 8.45 9.80 -1.32
N ILE A 38 7.15 10.07 -1.22
CA ILE A 38 6.14 9.19 -0.60
C ILE A 38 4.92 9.13 -1.50
N VAL A 39 4.33 7.94 -1.64
CA VAL A 39 3.13 7.74 -2.45
C VAL A 39 2.03 7.02 -1.68
N TYR A 40 0.88 7.66 -1.51
CA TYR A 40 -0.29 6.99 -0.95
C TYR A 40 -0.99 6.16 -2.02
N CYS A 41 -1.51 5.00 -1.63
CA CYS A 41 -2.49 4.29 -2.46
C CYS A 41 -3.87 4.94 -2.39
N GLU A 42 -4.79 4.44 -3.20
CA GLU A 42 -6.22 4.73 -3.03
C GLU A 42 -6.72 4.29 -1.64
N GLU A 43 -7.78 4.93 -1.14
CA GLU A 43 -8.44 4.49 0.09
C GLU A 43 -9.08 3.12 -0.13
N LEU A 44 -8.68 2.14 0.67
CA LEU A 44 -9.21 0.77 0.60
C LEU A 44 -9.96 0.41 1.89
N ILE A 45 -11.19 -0.07 1.73
CA ILE A 45 -12.07 -0.39 2.86
C ILE A 45 -11.64 -1.70 3.52
N ASP A 46 -11.52 -1.68 4.85
CA ASP A 46 -11.08 -2.81 5.68
C ASP A 46 -11.85 -4.11 5.41
N ILE A 47 -13.19 -4.03 5.37
CA ILE A 47 -14.09 -5.16 5.11
C ILE A 47 -13.75 -5.83 3.78
N LYS A 48 -13.37 -5.06 2.76
CA LYS A 48 -13.01 -5.60 1.45
C LYS A 48 -11.61 -6.21 1.48
N MET A 49 -10.67 -5.58 2.16
CA MET A 49 -9.29 -6.06 2.30
C MET A 49 -9.20 -7.37 3.08
N LEU A 50 -10.03 -7.56 4.12
CA LEU A 50 -10.06 -8.82 4.89
C LEU A 50 -10.51 -10.03 4.07
N GLN A 51 -11.24 -9.82 2.97
CA GLN A 51 -11.62 -10.88 2.04
C GLN A 51 -10.49 -11.25 1.08
N CYS A 52 -9.41 -10.46 1.02
CA CYS A 52 -8.35 -10.63 0.04
C CYS A 52 -7.31 -11.66 0.49
N LYS A 53 -6.72 -12.33 -0.50
CA LYS A 53 -5.53 -13.18 -0.32
C LYS A 53 -4.32 -12.49 -0.91
N ARG A 54 -3.19 -12.55 -0.20
CA ARG A 54 -1.89 -12.11 -0.72
C ARG A 54 -1.36 -13.16 -1.69
N VAL A 55 -1.07 -12.76 -2.92
CA VAL A 55 -0.54 -13.59 -4.00
C VAL A 55 0.73 -12.95 -4.53
N VAL A 56 1.82 -13.71 -4.61
CA VAL A 56 3.04 -13.26 -5.29
C VAL A 56 2.86 -13.55 -6.78
N ASN A 57 2.92 -12.52 -7.61
CA ASN A 57 2.75 -12.61 -9.04
C ASN A 57 4.12 -12.53 -9.72
N GLU A 58 4.74 -13.69 -9.97
CA GLU A 58 6.08 -13.80 -10.55
C GLU A 58 6.16 -13.23 -11.97
N SER A 59 5.08 -13.36 -12.75
CA SER A 59 5.04 -12.87 -14.14
C SER A 59 5.17 -11.34 -14.25
N LEU A 60 4.66 -10.62 -13.24
CA LEU A 60 4.70 -9.16 -13.18
C LEU A 60 5.73 -8.62 -12.17
N GLY A 61 6.33 -9.49 -11.35
CA GLY A 61 7.15 -9.06 -10.22
C GLY A 61 6.38 -8.26 -9.18
N THR A 62 5.10 -8.57 -8.97
CA THR A 62 4.20 -7.82 -8.06
C THR A 62 3.72 -8.68 -6.90
N VAL A 63 3.22 -8.00 -5.86
CA VAL A 63 2.41 -8.60 -4.80
C VAL A 63 0.99 -8.09 -4.96
N ASP A 64 0.06 -9.02 -5.15
CA ASP A 64 -1.35 -8.76 -5.42
C ASP A 64 -2.20 -9.18 -4.23
N PHE A 65 -3.17 -8.35 -3.85
CA PHE A 65 -4.20 -8.66 -2.86
C PHE A 65 -5.50 -8.89 -3.62
N VAL A 66 -5.90 -10.16 -3.73
CA VAL A 66 -6.94 -10.63 -4.63
C VAL A 66 -8.18 -11.01 -3.83
N ALA A 67 -9.32 -10.42 -4.17
CA ALA A 67 -10.61 -10.75 -3.56
C ALA A 67 -11.15 -12.10 -4.07
N PRO A 68 -12.19 -12.69 -3.43
CA PRO A 68 -12.72 -14.01 -3.81
C PRO A 68 -13.28 -14.09 -5.23
N ASN A 69 -13.61 -12.95 -5.84
CA ASN A 69 -14.06 -12.84 -7.23
C ASN A 69 -12.90 -12.64 -8.22
N GLU A 70 -11.68 -13.02 -7.84
CA GLU A 70 -10.44 -12.92 -8.62
C GLU A 70 -10.01 -11.49 -8.99
N ARG A 71 -10.73 -10.48 -8.48
CA ARG A 71 -10.36 -9.07 -8.69
C ARG A 71 -9.20 -8.68 -7.79
N VAL A 72 -8.17 -8.08 -8.39
CA VAL A 72 -7.07 -7.43 -7.67
C VAL A 72 -7.60 -6.14 -7.02
N VAL A 73 -7.54 -6.07 -5.69
CA VAL A 73 -7.98 -4.93 -4.89
C VAL A 73 -6.81 -3.98 -4.60
N PHE A 74 -5.64 -4.55 -4.32
CA PHE A 74 -4.41 -3.78 -4.15
C PHE A 74 -3.27 -4.51 -4.83
N ARG A 75 -2.38 -3.77 -5.48
CA ARG A 75 -1.17 -4.30 -6.13
C ARG A 75 0.00 -3.39 -5.80
N THR A 76 1.13 -4.00 -5.44
CA THR A 76 2.39 -3.31 -5.13
C THR A 76 3.59 -4.06 -5.73
N CYS A 77 4.77 -3.43 -5.74
CA CYS A 77 6.01 -4.02 -6.25
C CYS A 77 7.20 -3.54 -5.43
N GLU A 78 8.35 -4.20 -5.59
CA GLU A 78 9.56 -3.89 -4.81
C GLU A 78 10.02 -2.42 -4.97
N ARG A 79 9.75 -1.81 -6.14
CA ARG A 79 10.19 -0.45 -6.48
C ARG A 79 9.58 0.66 -5.61
N GLU A 80 8.38 0.46 -5.07
CA GLU A 80 7.70 1.44 -4.21
C GLU A 80 7.68 1.05 -2.72
N LYS A 81 8.17 -0.14 -2.36
CA LYS A 81 8.01 -0.77 -1.03
C LYS A 81 8.40 0.12 0.16
N ASP A 82 9.48 0.89 0.00
CA ASP A 82 9.98 1.79 1.06
C ASP A 82 9.35 3.19 1.05
N ARG A 83 8.43 3.46 0.11
CA ARG A 83 7.84 4.79 -0.13
C ARG A 83 6.31 4.77 -0.21
N VAL A 84 5.72 3.59 -0.41
CA VAL A 84 4.27 3.42 -0.51
C VAL A 84 3.63 3.38 0.87
N VAL A 85 2.57 4.15 1.01
CA VAL A 85 1.76 4.23 2.21
C VAL A 85 0.37 3.68 1.92
N PHE A 86 0.00 2.65 2.67
CA PHE A 86 -1.32 2.03 2.60
C PHE A 86 -2.31 2.82 3.45
N GLN A 87 -3.34 3.38 2.81
CA GLN A 87 -4.46 4.03 3.48
C GLN A 87 -5.66 3.10 3.53
N MET A 88 -6.22 2.91 4.73
CA MET A 88 -7.45 2.14 4.90
C MET A 88 -8.57 3.00 5.48
N GLY A 89 -9.79 2.78 4.97
CA GLY A 89 -11.01 3.25 5.61
C GLY A 89 -11.50 2.18 6.58
N THR A 90 -11.60 2.52 7.86
CA THR A 90 -12.06 1.62 8.92
C THR A 90 -12.87 2.38 9.97
N ALA A 91 -13.79 1.66 10.62
CA ALA A 91 -14.53 2.14 11.79
C ALA A 91 -14.34 1.20 13.00
N ASP A 92 -13.35 0.31 12.95
CA ASP A 92 -13.11 -0.74 13.93
C ASP A 92 -11.62 -1.04 14.07
N ALA A 93 -11.13 -0.97 15.31
CA ALA A 93 -9.71 -1.11 15.61
C ALA A 93 -9.18 -2.54 15.36
N GLU A 94 -9.99 -3.57 15.58
CA GLU A 94 -9.56 -4.96 15.38
C GLU A 94 -9.45 -5.30 13.90
N ARG A 95 -10.44 -4.86 13.10
CA ARG A 95 -10.38 -5.00 11.63
C ARG A 95 -9.21 -4.22 11.05
N ALA A 96 -8.97 -3.01 11.54
CA ALA A 96 -7.82 -2.20 11.14
C ALA A 96 -6.49 -2.94 11.39
N LEU A 97 -6.32 -3.51 12.57
CA LEU A 97 -5.14 -4.29 12.94
C LEU A 97 -4.98 -5.55 12.08
N ALA A 98 -6.08 -6.24 11.77
CA ALA A 98 -6.07 -7.44 10.94
C ALA A 98 -5.64 -7.12 9.50
N VAL A 99 -6.16 -6.04 8.91
CA VAL A 99 -5.72 -5.57 7.59
C VAL A 99 -4.27 -5.09 7.62
N ALA A 100 -3.87 -4.38 8.67
CA ALA A 100 -2.47 -3.97 8.86
C ALA A 100 -1.53 -5.18 8.85
N LYS A 101 -1.84 -6.24 9.60
CA LYS A 101 -1.07 -7.50 9.60
C LYS A 101 -1.08 -8.23 8.25
N LEU A 102 -2.12 -8.05 7.44
CA LEU A 102 -2.17 -8.62 6.09
C LEU A 102 -1.18 -7.93 5.14
N VAL A 103 -1.02 -6.61 5.26
CA VAL A 103 -0.26 -5.81 4.28
C VAL A 103 1.16 -5.44 4.74
N TYR A 104 1.49 -5.50 6.04
CA TYR A 104 2.75 -4.94 6.60
C TYR A 104 4.04 -5.50 5.99
N VAL A 105 4.01 -6.73 5.46
CA VAL A 105 5.18 -7.37 4.82
C VAL A 105 5.47 -6.74 3.46
N SER A 106 4.45 -6.16 2.83
CA SER A 106 4.52 -5.65 1.45
C SER A 106 4.56 -4.13 1.38
N VAL A 107 4.02 -3.42 2.39
CA VAL A 107 3.90 -1.95 2.40
C VAL A 107 3.98 -1.38 3.82
N ARG A 108 4.25 -0.06 3.92
CA ARG A 108 4.08 0.71 5.16
C ARG A 108 2.62 1.17 5.28
N ILE A 109 2.15 1.35 6.52
CA ILE A 109 0.72 1.56 6.83
C ILE A 109 0.53 2.91 7.49
N TYR A 110 -0.49 3.66 7.04
CA TYR A 110 -1.04 4.82 7.75
C TYR A 110 -2.53 4.59 8.02
N LEU A 111 -2.94 4.86 9.26
CA LEU A 111 -4.33 4.81 9.69
C LEU A 111 -4.85 6.24 9.82
N LEU A 112 -6.05 6.49 9.28
CA LEU A 112 -6.85 7.69 9.53
C LEU A 112 -8.08 7.31 10.36
#